data_AF-A0D4G2-F1
#
_entry.id   AF-A0D4G2-F1
#
_cell.length_a   1.000
_cell.length_b   1.000
_cell.length_c   1.000
_cell.angle_alpha   90.00
_cell.angle_beta   90.00
_cell.angle_gamma   90.00
#
_symmetry.space_group_name_H-M   'P 1'
#
loop_
_entity.id
_entity.type
_entity.pdbx_description
1 polymer ?
#
loop_
_entity_poly.entity_id
_entity_poly.type
_entity_poly.pdbx_seq_one_letter_code
_entity_poly.pdbx_strand_id
1 'polypeptide(L)'
;MYTLCTEGRSLPSESVEQGDKLIMLKQKLLKKENLANAIALEDGLVYIGEMEKGERHGFGILIYPNGSILEGNWINGRAHGICRLQYSQDEYYQGSIVNNRFQGYGEYINHTTSIYKGQWENNEKHGYGEEYFNNGSIYCGNFIRGMREGEGVYLSSNGSKYQGQFKCNHMDGDGMMLWRDGSFYQGEFQNNEINGYGVYTYPDGSSYQGQFLNGKRNGHGCLIRYDGYEVSGEWKGDKFYKN
;
A
#
# COMPACT_ATOMS: atom_id res chain seq x y z
N MET A 1 7.55 5.97 -23.20
CA MET A 1 6.63 6.96 -22.59
C MET A 1 6.15 6.34 -21.30
N TYR A 2 6.78 6.70 -20.18
CA TYR A 2 6.51 6.08 -18.88
C TYR A 2 5.63 7.03 -18.09
N THR A 3 4.39 6.64 -17.83
CA THR A 3 3.51 7.35 -16.91
C THR A 3 4.12 7.21 -15.51
N LEU A 4 4.71 8.28 -15.01
CA LEU A 4 4.96 8.42 -13.59
C LEU A 4 3.60 8.29 -12.89
N CYS A 5 3.51 7.50 -11.81
CA CYS A 5 2.32 7.45 -10.94
C CYS A 5 1.99 8.82 -10.29
N THR A 6 2.68 9.89 -10.67
CA THR A 6 2.50 11.24 -10.12
C THR A 6 1.65 12.16 -11.00
N GLU A 7 1.19 11.73 -12.17
CA GLU A 7 0.29 12.57 -12.98
C GLU A 7 -1.18 12.17 -12.82
N GLY A 8 -1.89 12.98 -12.03
CA GLY A 8 -3.31 13.24 -12.27
C GLY A 8 -4.31 12.43 -11.48
N ARG A 9 -4.36 12.61 -10.15
CA ARG A 9 -5.64 12.68 -9.45
C ARG A 9 -5.61 13.85 -8.48
N SER A 10 -6.31 14.92 -8.84
CA SER A 10 -6.85 15.86 -7.87
C SER A 10 -7.50 15.05 -6.75
N LEU A 11 -7.10 15.31 -5.50
CA LEU A 11 -7.91 14.95 -4.33
C LEU A 11 -9.37 15.33 -4.65
N PRO A 12 -10.37 14.49 -4.33
CA PRO A 12 -11.73 14.98 -4.39
C PRO A 12 -11.80 16.13 -3.39
N SER A 13 -12.08 17.34 -3.88
CA SER A 13 -12.23 18.56 -3.08
C SER A 13 -13.18 18.39 -1.89
N GLU A 14 -14.06 17.38 -1.96
CA GLU A 14 -14.95 16.95 -0.89
C GLU A 14 -14.23 16.41 0.36
N SER A 15 -13.08 15.74 0.25
CA SER A 15 -12.42 15.14 1.43
C SER A 15 -11.74 16.19 2.31
N VAL A 16 -11.19 17.24 1.70
CA VAL A 16 -10.63 18.41 2.41
C VAL A 16 -11.74 19.20 3.08
N GLU A 17 -12.83 19.46 2.35
CA GLU A 17 -13.96 20.23 2.88
C GLU A 17 -14.73 19.48 4.00
N GLN A 18 -14.82 18.15 3.90
CA GLN A 18 -15.36 17.31 4.98
C GLN A 18 -14.40 17.25 6.19
N GLY A 19 -13.08 17.22 5.95
CA GLY A 19 -12.06 17.28 6.99
C GLY A 19 -12.14 18.58 7.81
N ASP A 20 -12.29 19.73 7.16
CA ASP A 20 -12.44 21.02 7.82
C ASP A 20 -13.73 21.11 8.65
N LYS A 21 -14.84 20.57 8.12
CA LYS A 21 -16.12 20.48 8.87
C LYS A 21 -15.99 19.58 10.10
N LEU A 22 -15.24 18.47 9.99
CA LEU A 22 -14.99 17.52 11.08
C LEU A 22 -14.17 18.16 12.21
N ILE A 23 -13.11 18.90 11.86
CA ILE A 23 -12.25 19.62 12.81
C ILE A 23 -13.07 20.66 13.60
N MET A 24 -13.88 21.45 12.90
CA MET A 24 -14.73 22.47 13.53
C MET A 24 -15.77 21.86 14.47
N LEU A 25 -16.37 20.72 14.09
CA LEU A 25 -17.36 20.03 14.92
C LEU A 25 -16.73 19.34 16.14
N LYS A 26 -15.53 18.76 15.98
CA LYS A 26 -14.73 18.22 17.09
C LYS A 26 -14.38 19.30 18.11
N GLN A 27 -13.90 20.45 17.65
CA GLN A 27 -13.61 21.60 18.52
C GLN A 27 -14.86 22.07 19.27
N LYS A 28 -16.03 22.04 18.63
CA LYS A 28 -17.31 22.35 19.27
C LYS A 28 -17.66 21.31 20.35
N LEU A 29 -17.51 20.01 20.09
CA LEU A 29 -17.85 18.94 21.04
C LEU A 29 -16.87 18.83 22.21
N LEU A 30 -15.61 19.19 22.02
CA LEU A 30 -14.60 19.22 23.08
C LEU A 30 -14.70 20.46 23.97
N LYS A 31 -15.64 21.38 23.71
CA LYS A 31 -15.92 22.48 24.63
C LYS A 31 -16.43 21.92 25.98
N LYS A 32 -16.03 22.60 27.06
CA LYS A 32 -16.36 22.23 28.45
C LYS A 32 -17.86 22.01 28.71
N GLU A 33 -18.70 22.73 27.98
CA GLU A 33 -20.16 22.65 28.00
C GLU A 33 -20.71 21.37 27.35
N ASN A 34 -20.04 20.80 26.33
CA ASN A 34 -20.44 19.55 25.69
C ASN A 34 -19.84 18.31 26.37
N LEU A 35 -18.72 18.47 27.09
CA LEU A 35 -18.18 17.44 27.99
C LEU A 35 -19.16 17.07 29.12
N ALA A 36 -20.10 17.97 29.48
CA ALA A 36 -21.16 17.66 30.43
C ALA A 36 -22.15 16.59 29.92
N ASN A 37 -22.22 16.38 28.60
CA ASN A 37 -23.04 15.35 27.96
C ASN A 37 -22.25 14.07 27.65
N ALA A 38 -21.06 13.90 28.24
CA ALA A 38 -20.28 12.69 28.10
C ALA A 38 -20.96 11.52 28.80
N ILE A 39 -21.14 10.42 28.08
CA ILE A 39 -21.73 9.18 28.57
C ILE A 39 -20.59 8.19 28.80
N ALA A 40 -20.40 7.79 30.05
CA ALA A 40 -19.58 6.63 30.37
C ALA A 40 -20.34 5.37 29.93
N LEU A 41 -19.71 4.56 29.11
CA LEU A 41 -20.22 3.29 28.62
C LEU A 41 -19.49 2.15 29.36
N GLU A 42 -19.90 0.92 29.07
CA GLU A 42 -19.21 -0.29 29.56
C GLU A 42 -17.72 -0.29 29.13
N ASP A 43 -16.90 -1.04 29.87
CA ASP A 43 -15.47 -1.23 29.61
C ASP A 43 -14.60 0.05 29.63
N GLY A 44 -15.09 1.13 30.25
CA GLY A 44 -14.34 2.39 30.39
C GLY A 44 -14.35 3.27 29.14
N LEU A 45 -15.22 2.96 28.18
CA LEU A 45 -15.46 3.81 27.01
C LEU A 45 -16.18 5.10 27.41
N VAL A 46 -15.85 6.21 26.75
CA VAL A 46 -16.57 7.48 26.92
C VAL A 46 -17.09 7.96 25.58
N TYR A 47 -18.39 8.23 25.49
CA TYR A 47 -19.02 8.73 24.27
C TYR A 47 -19.55 10.15 24.47
N ILE A 48 -19.34 11.00 23.47
CA ILE A 48 -19.86 12.37 23.42
C ILE A 48 -20.50 12.57 22.06
N GLY A 49 -21.82 12.67 22.00
CA GLY A 49 -22.51 12.85 20.73
C GLY A 49 -24.01 12.61 20.81
N GLU A 50 -24.61 12.55 19.63
CA GLU A 50 -26.02 12.27 19.46
C GLU A 50 -26.38 10.83 19.86
N MET A 51 -27.62 10.64 20.32
CA MET A 51 -28.16 9.36 20.76
C MET A 51 -29.59 9.22 20.23
N GLU A 52 -29.96 8.04 19.76
CA GLU A 52 -31.33 7.71 19.36
C GLU A 52 -31.73 6.36 19.99
N LYS A 53 -32.87 6.32 20.67
CA LYS A 53 -33.42 5.10 21.32
C LYS A 53 -32.42 4.39 22.25
N GLY A 54 -31.56 5.15 22.93
CA GLY A 54 -30.56 4.62 23.85
C GLY A 54 -29.27 4.13 23.18
N GLU A 55 -29.17 4.23 21.86
CA GLU A 55 -27.97 3.86 21.11
C GLU A 55 -27.27 5.09 20.55
N ARG A 56 -25.95 4.98 20.32
CA ARG A 56 -25.17 6.02 19.62
C ARG A 56 -25.72 6.18 18.21
N HIS A 57 -26.09 7.39 17.84
CA HIS A 57 -26.66 7.71 16.53
C HIS A 57 -26.23 9.11 16.11
N GLY A 58 -26.16 9.43 14.82
CA GLY A 58 -25.76 10.76 14.36
C GLY A 58 -24.28 11.00 14.57
N PHE A 59 -23.86 12.25 14.77
CA PHE A 59 -22.44 12.56 14.93
C PHE A 59 -21.98 12.37 16.39
N GLY A 60 -20.80 11.79 16.57
CA GLY A 60 -20.23 11.60 17.91
C GLY A 60 -18.76 11.22 17.95
N ILE A 61 -18.20 11.33 19.15
CA ILE A 61 -16.83 11.01 19.50
C ILE A 61 -16.85 9.87 20.53
N LEU A 62 -16.12 8.80 20.25
CA LEU A 62 -15.86 7.71 21.19
C LEU A 62 -14.39 7.76 21.61
N ILE A 63 -14.15 7.82 22.92
CA ILE A 63 -12.84 7.78 23.55
C ILE A 63 -12.65 6.39 24.15
N TYR A 64 -11.58 5.71 23.74
CA TYR A 64 -11.22 4.39 24.21
C TYR A 64 -10.35 4.47 25.48
N PRO A 65 -10.33 3.42 26.34
CA PRO A 65 -9.51 3.40 27.55
C PRO A 65 -8.01 3.60 27.30
N ASN A 66 -7.51 3.19 26.12
CA ASN A 66 -6.13 3.39 25.70
C ASN A 66 -5.83 4.83 25.23
N GLY A 67 -6.81 5.74 25.28
CA GLY A 67 -6.71 7.12 24.83
C GLY A 67 -6.95 7.32 23.34
N SER A 68 -7.18 6.26 22.56
CA SER A 68 -7.57 6.40 21.15
C SER A 68 -8.93 7.09 21.03
N ILE A 69 -9.14 7.80 19.92
CA ILE A 69 -10.35 8.61 19.70
C ILE A 69 -10.92 8.30 18.33
N LEU A 70 -12.17 7.85 18.28
CA LEU A 70 -12.94 7.67 17.05
C LEU A 70 -13.99 8.78 16.95
N GLU A 71 -13.91 9.59 15.89
CA GLU A 71 -14.89 10.62 15.58
C GLU A 71 -15.57 10.32 14.24
N GLY A 72 -16.87 10.57 14.15
CA GLY A 72 -17.62 10.40 12.90
C GLY A 72 -19.10 10.14 13.14
N ASN A 73 -19.77 9.61 12.13
CA ASN A 73 -21.18 9.27 12.22
C ASN A 73 -21.40 7.87 12.82
N TRP A 74 -22.54 7.72 13.47
CA TRP A 74 -22.99 6.53 14.17
C TRP A 74 -24.39 6.15 13.71
N ILE A 75 -24.63 4.86 13.50
CA ILE A 75 -25.95 4.29 13.22
C ILE A 75 -26.12 3.08 14.13
N ASN A 76 -27.14 3.11 14.98
CA ASN A 76 -27.52 2.01 15.88
C ASN A 76 -26.31 1.46 16.67
N GLY A 77 -25.60 2.37 17.33
CA GLY A 77 -24.46 2.02 18.17
C GLY A 77 -23.17 1.71 17.41
N ARG A 78 -23.13 1.83 16.07
CA ARG A 78 -21.94 1.47 15.27
C ARG A 78 -21.45 2.65 14.44
N ALA A 79 -20.14 2.84 14.40
CA ALA A 79 -19.50 3.80 13.51
C ALA A 79 -19.81 3.45 12.05
N HIS A 80 -20.20 4.48 11.29
CA HIS A 80 -20.68 4.35 9.92
C HIS A 80 -20.39 5.63 9.12
N GLY A 81 -20.04 5.51 7.84
CA GLY A 81 -19.73 6.64 6.98
C GLY A 81 -18.29 7.13 7.17
N ILE A 82 -18.03 8.41 6.92
CA ILE A 82 -16.70 8.97 7.06
C ILE A 82 -16.36 9.18 8.53
N CYS A 83 -15.28 8.55 8.98
CA CYS A 83 -14.79 8.63 10.34
C CYS A 83 -13.28 8.87 10.36
N ARG A 84 -12.79 9.32 11.51
CA ARG A 84 -11.36 9.41 11.82
C ARG A 84 -11.08 8.70 13.13
N LEU A 85 -10.16 7.74 13.11
CA LEU A 85 -9.67 7.02 14.28
C LEU A 85 -8.23 7.44 14.56
N GLN A 86 -8.03 8.22 15.63
CA GLN A 86 -6.73 8.66 16.09
C GLN A 86 -6.20 7.69 17.15
N TYR A 87 -5.04 7.07 16.90
CA TYR A 87 -4.39 6.16 17.85
C TYR A 87 -3.38 6.90 18.73
N SER A 88 -2.56 7.75 18.11
CA SER A 88 -1.55 8.62 18.75
C SER A 88 -1.37 9.88 17.91
N GLN A 89 -0.47 10.81 18.25
CA GLN A 89 -0.23 12.01 17.41
C GLN A 89 0.27 11.64 15.99
N ASP A 90 0.99 10.52 15.87
CA ASP A 90 1.68 10.10 14.64
C ASP A 90 0.99 8.95 13.90
N GLU A 91 -0.15 8.49 14.43
CA GLU A 91 -0.86 7.32 13.91
C GLU A 91 -2.38 7.55 13.90
N TYR A 92 -2.98 7.51 12.70
CA TYR A 92 -4.43 7.61 12.54
C TYR A 92 -4.93 6.97 11.24
N TYR A 93 -6.21 6.61 11.26
CA TYR A 93 -6.99 6.29 10.08
C TYR A 93 -8.00 7.42 9.81
N GLN A 94 -8.23 7.74 8.54
CA GLN A 94 -9.35 8.57 8.09
C GLN A 94 -9.96 7.97 6.83
N GLY A 95 -11.28 7.77 6.83
CA GLY A 95 -11.93 7.15 5.69
C GLY A 95 -13.29 6.57 6.03
N SER A 96 -13.80 5.75 5.13
CA SER A 96 -15.10 5.12 5.30
C SER A 96 -15.04 3.95 6.29
N ILE A 97 -15.92 4.00 7.29
CA ILE A 97 -16.18 2.92 8.24
C ILE A 97 -17.60 2.42 8.02
N VAL A 98 -17.81 1.11 8.02
CA VAL A 98 -19.13 0.50 7.96
C VAL A 98 -19.22 -0.54 9.06
N ASN A 99 -20.18 -0.40 9.97
CA ASN A 99 -20.36 -1.31 11.09
C ASN A 99 -19.09 -1.50 11.93
N ASN A 100 -18.42 -0.40 12.28
CA ASN A 100 -17.13 -0.38 12.99
C ASN A 100 -15.94 -0.99 12.23
N ARG A 101 -16.04 -1.21 10.92
CA ARG A 101 -14.93 -1.74 10.11
C ARG A 101 -14.52 -0.77 9.03
N PHE A 102 -13.22 -0.58 8.80
CA PHE A 102 -12.71 0.16 7.65
C PHE A 102 -13.19 -0.53 6.37
N GLN A 103 -13.79 0.26 5.48
CA GLN A 103 -14.44 -0.23 4.28
C GLN A 103 -14.38 0.84 3.18
N GLY A 104 -14.13 0.45 1.94
CA GLY A 104 -13.99 1.40 0.83
C GLY A 104 -12.71 2.23 0.96
N TYR A 105 -12.70 3.45 0.42
CA TYR A 105 -11.48 4.25 0.44
C TYR A 105 -11.16 4.82 1.82
N GLY A 106 -9.87 4.78 2.19
CA GLY A 106 -9.36 5.43 3.40
C GLY A 106 -7.84 5.58 3.38
N GLU A 107 -7.36 6.48 4.23
CA GLU A 107 -5.95 6.75 4.44
C GLU A 107 -5.57 6.32 5.86
N TYR A 108 -4.50 5.53 5.98
CA TYR A 108 -3.88 5.18 7.25
C TYR A 108 -2.49 5.78 7.27
N ILE A 109 -2.25 6.67 8.21
CA ILE A 109 -0.99 7.37 8.40
C ILE A 109 -0.33 6.81 9.64
N ASN A 110 0.89 6.29 9.48
CA ASN A 110 1.80 6.00 10.58
C ASN A 110 3.17 6.57 10.23
N HIS A 111 3.53 7.72 10.81
CA HIS A 111 4.79 8.41 10.46
C HIS A 111 6.05 7.62 10.83
N THR A 112 5.94 6.58 11.66
CA THR A 112 7.05 5.71 12.02
C THR A 112 7.26 4.60 10.99
N THR A 113 6.21 4.10 10.33
CA THR A 113 6.28 2.91 9.49
C THR A 113 5.94 3.18 8.04
N SER A 114 4.73 3.64 7.77
CA SER A 114 4.20 3.78 6.41
C SER A 114 2.94 4.65 6.37
N ILE A 115 2.67 5.19 5.19
CA ILE A 115 1.41 5.83 4.83
C ILE A 115 0.74 4.96 3.78
N TYR A 116 -0.49 4.54 4.02
CA TYR A 116 -1.31 3.81 3.06
C TYR A 116 -2.52 4.65 2.63
N LYS A 117 -2.78 4.69 1.32
CA LYS A 117 -3.94 5.34 0.72
C LYS A 117 -4.58 4.38 -0.28
N GLY A 118 -5.79 3.93 -0.02
CA GLY A 118 -6.40 2.93 -0.90
C GLY A 118 -7.70 2.36 -0.38
N GLN A 119 -8.11 1.26 -1.01
CA GLN A 119 -9.33 0.57 -0.62
C GLN A 119 -9.11 -0.31 0.61
N TRP A 120 -10.14 -0.41 1.43
CA TRP A 120 -10.20 -1.22 2.63
C TRP A 120 -11.39 -2.16 2.52
N GLU A 121 -11.24 -3.37 3.03
CA GLU A 121 -12.32 -4.31 3.21
C GLU A 121 -12.15 -4.98 4.57
N ASN A 122 -13.16 -4.88 5.43
CA ASN A 122 -13.14 -5.52 6.74
C ASN A 122 -11.88 -5.24 7.59
N ASN A 123 -11.40 -4.00 7.63
CA ASN A 123 -10.15 -3.58 8.32
C ASN A 123 -8.84 -4.00 7.64
N GLU A 124 -8.88 -4.62 6.46
CA GLU A 124 -7.69 -5.01 5.73
C GLU A 124 -7.53 -4.17 4.47
N LYS A 125 -6.28 -3.88 4.07
CA LYS A 125 -6.00 -3.28 2.75
C LYS A 125 -6.53 -4.22 1.68
N HIS A 126 -7.29 -3.68 0.74
CA HIS A 126 -7.89 -4.45 -0.35
C HIS A 126 -7.86 -3.60 -1.62
N GLY A 127 -8.08 -4.21 -2.79
CA GLY A 127 -8.18 -3.50 -4.07
C GLY A 127 -6.94 -2.66 -4.36
N TYR A 128 -7.09 -1.58 -5.12
CA TYR A 128 -5.97 -0.70 -5.45
C TYR A 128 -5.60 0.21 -4.27
N GLY A 129 -4.30 0.35 -4.03
CA GLY A 129 -3.76 1.32 -3.07
C GLY A 129 -2.31 1.69 -3.32
N GLU A 130 -1.88 2.72 -2.61
CA GLU A 130 -0.52 3.26 -2.60
C GLU A 130 0.03 3.20 -1.18
N GLU A 131 1.24 2.68 -1.03
CA GLU A 131 1.94 2.58 0.24
C GLU A 131 3.31 3.24 0.16
N TYR A 132 3.50 4.25 1.00
CA TYR A 132 4.72 5.03 1.11
C TYR A 132 5.42 4.62 2.39
N PHE A 133 6.54 3.93 2.27
CA PHE A 133 7.30 3.41 3.41
C PHE A 133 8.22 4.50 3.97
N ASN A 134 8.45 4.46 5.29
CA ASN A 134 9.36 5.39 5.99
C ASN A 134 10.78 5.42 5.39
N ASN A 135 11.23 4.31 4.79
CA ASN A 135 12.53 4.18 4.16
C ASN A 135 12.62 4.87 2.78
N GLY A 136 11.53 5.47 2.29
CA GLY A 136 11.43 6.11 0.98
C GLY A 136 11.01 5.19 -0.17
N SER A 137 10.78 3.90 0.09
CA SER A 137 10.20 3.00 -0.90
C SER A 137 8.71 3.30 -1.11
N ILE A 138 8.20 2.98 -2.29
CA ILE A 138 6.81 3.19 -2.67
C ILE A 138 6.28 1.94 -3.35
N TYR A 139 5.07 1.51 -2.98
CA TYR A 139 4.30 0.52 -3.72
C TYR A 139 2.99 1.12 -4.22
N CYS A 140 2.66 0.87 -5.48
CA CYS A 140 1.36 1.20 -6.06
C CYS A 140 0.81 -0.04 -6.77
N GLY A 141 -0.34 -0.56 -6.35
CA GLY A 141 -0.88 -1.77 -6.96
C GLY A 141 -2.04 -2.35 -6.18
N ASN A 142 -2.40 -3.58 -6.53
CA ASN A 142 -3.53 -4.26 -5.89
C ASN A 142 -3.12 -4.95 -4.59
N PHE A 143 -4.09 -5.07 -3.69
CA PHE A 143 -4.01 -5.76 -2.41
C PHE A 143 -5.19 -6.73 -2.26
N ILE A 144 -4.93 -7.89 -1.65
CA ILE A 144 -5.96 -8.81 -1.16
C ILE A 144 -5.60 -9.18 0.27
N ARG A 145 -6.49 -8.85 1.22
CA ARG A 145 -6.33 -9.16 2.66
C ARG A 145 -4.98 -8.68 3.22
N GLY A 146 -4.63 -7.43 2.94
CA GLY A 146 -3.38 -6.82 3.40
C GLY A 146 -2.14 -7.20 2.58
N MET A 147 -2.21 -8.17 1.66
CA MET A 147 -1.06 -8.62 0.86
C MET A 147 -1.08 -8.00 -0.52
N ARG A 148 0.08 -7.59 -1.03
CA ARG A 148 0.26 -7.20 -2.43
C ARG A 148 0.00 -8.41 -3.33
N GLU A 149 -0.86 -8.23 -4.32
CA GLU A 149 -1.35 -9.30 -5.19
C GLU A 149 -1.65 -8.71 -6.58
N GLY A 150 -1.48 -9.50 -7.65
CA GLY A 150 -1.71 -9.06 -9.02
C GLY A 150 -0.73 -7.97 -9.48
N GLU A 151 -1.15 -7.13 -10.42
CA GLU A 151 -0.27 -6.10 -10.99
C GLU A 151 0.08 -4.99 -9.99
N GLY A 152 1.34 -4.60 -9.96
CA GLY A 152 1.84 -3.50 -9.15
C GLY A 152 3.17 -2.93 -9.62
N VAL A 153 3.54 -1.79 -9.04
CA VAL A 153 4.81 -1.10 -9.23
C VAL A 153 5.45 -0.91 -7.86
N TYR A 154 6.71 -1.30 -7.74
CA TYR A 154 7.51 -1.09 -6.53
C TYR A 154 8.76 -0.27 -6.85
N LEU A 155 8.87 0.90 -6.25
CA LEU A 155 10.07 1.73 -6.26
C LEU A 155 10.79 1.53 -4.92
N SER A 156 11.99 0.99 -4.94
CA SER A 156 12.78 0.85 -3.73
C SER A 156 13.47 2.16 -3.35
N SER A 157 13.81 2.29 -2.07
CA SER A 157 14.59 3.42 -1.55
C SER A 157 15.96 3.61 -2.20
N ASN A 158 16.50 2.57 -2.84
CA ASN A 158 17.77 2.67 -3.56
C ASN A 158 17.61 3.17 -5.02
N GLY A 159 16.38 3.40 -5.49
CA GLY A 159 16.07 3.86 -6.83
C GLY A 159 15.80 2.75 -7.86
N SER A 160 15.86 1.47 -7.46
CA SER A 160 15.46 0.37 -8.33
C SER A 160 13.94 0.30 -8.45
N LYS A 161 13.43 -0.05 -9.63
CA LYS A 161 12.01 -0.10 -9.94
C LYS A 161 11.61 -1.47 -10.48
N TYR A 162 10.62 -2.08 -9.85
CA TYR A 162 9.91 -3.24 -10.37
C TYR A 162 8.53 -2.84 -10.87
N GLN A 163 8.08 -3.47 -11.96
CA GLN A 163 6.71 -3.39 -12.46
C GLN A 163 6.30 -4.78 -12.96
N GLY A 164 5.23 -5.35 -12.41
CA GLY A 164 4.75 -6.66 -12.80
C GLY A 164 3.86 -7.29 -11.74
N GLN A 165 3.78 -8.62 -11.78
CA GLN A 165 2.90 -9.41 -10.94
C GLN A 165 3.44 -9.63 -9.53
N PHE A 166 2.54 -9.52 -8.55
CA PHE A 166 2.77 -9.83 -7.16
C PHE A 166 1.88 -11.00 -6.72
N LYS A 167 2.39 -11.81 -5.81
CA LYS A 167 1.64 -12.85 -5.12
C LYS A 167 2.08 -12.95 -3.68
N CYS A 168 1.15 -12.84 -2.74
CA CYS A 168 1.44 -12.92 -1.31
C CYS A 168 2.62 -12.01 -0.87
N ASN A 169 2.70 -10.78 -1.38
CA ASN A 169 3.79 -9.81 -1.17
C ASN A 169 5.11 -10.06 -1.92
N HIS A 170 5.22 -11.09 -2.76
CA HIS A 170 6.43 -11.38 -3.54
C HIS A 170 6.24 -11.00 -5.01
N MET A 171 7.31 -10.54 -5.68
CA MET A 171 7.34 -10.48 -7.15
C MET A 171 7.26 -11.92 -7.68
N ASP A 172 6.21 -12.23 -8.43
CA ASP A 172 5.87 -13.60 -8.82
C ASP A 172 5.03 -13.56 -10.11
N GLY A 173 5.51 -14.20 -11.17
CA GLY A 173 4.97 -14.08 -12.53
C GLY A 173 5.80 -13.14 -13.41
N ASP A 174 5.20 -12.63 -14.48
CA ASP A 174 5.89 -11.76 -15.43
C ASP A 174 6.15 -10.36 -14.85
N GLY A 175 7.34 -9.82 -15.12
CA GLY A 175 7.67 -8.46 -14.70
C GLY A 175 8.89 -7.85 -15.38
N MET A 176 9.11 -6.58 -15.05
CA MET A 176 10.25 -5.77 -15.45
C MET A 176 10.95 -5.23 -14.22
N MET A 177 12.27 -5.32 -14.18
CA MET A 177 13.11 -4.74 -13.13
C MET A 177 14.16 -3.83 -13.75
N LEU A 178 14.22 -2.59 -13.27
CA LEU A 178 15.29 -1.63 -13.55
C LEU A 178 16.07 -1.40 -12.26
N TRP A 179 17.35 -1.75 -12.24
CA TRP A 179 18.20 -1.48 -11.09
C TRP A 179 18.85 -0.10 -11.19
N ARG A 180 19.32 0.40 -10.03
CA ARG A 180 20.00 1.69 -9.92
C ARG A 180 21.23 1.81 -10.82
N ASP A 181 21.94 0.71 -11.07
CA ASP A 181 23.14 0.69 -11.92
C ASP A 181 22.83 0.76 -13.42
N GLY A 182 21.54 0.81 -13.80
CA GLY A 182 21.09 0.84 -15.18
C GLY A 182 20.89 -0.55 -15.80
N SER A 183 21.20 -1.63 -15.07
CA SER A 183 20.82 -2.97 -15.52
C SER A 183 19.30 -3.09 -15.60
N PHE A 184 18.83 -3.91 -16.53
CA PHE A 184 17.41 -4.09 -16.79
C PHE A 184 17.09 -5.56 -17.04
N TYR A 185 15.97 -6.03 -16.52
CA TYR A 185 15.46 -7.37 -16.76
C TYR A 185 13.99 -7.33 -17.13
N GLN A 186 13.61 -8.16 -18.09
CA GLN A 186 12.22 -8.45 -18.43
C GLN A 186 12.05 -9.97 -18.54
N GLY A 187 11.13 -10.54 -17.79
CA GLY A 187 10.84 -11.96 -17.81
C GLY A 187 10.15 -12.42 -16.54
N GLU A 188 10.25 -13.70 -16.28
CA GLU A 188 9.58 -14.35 -15.15
C GLU A 188 10.31 -14.09 -13.81
N PHE A 189 9.51 -13.99 -12.75
CA PHE A 189 9.93 -13.92 -11.35
C PHE A 189 9.21 -15.01 -10.56
N GLN A 190 9.87 -15.51 -9.51
CA GLN A 190 9.27 -16.40 -8.53
C GLN A 190 9.83 -16.05 -7.16
N ASN A 191 8.94 -15.77 -6.19
CA ASN A 191 9.33 -15.44 -4.82
C ASN A 191 10.42 -14.34 -4.70
N ASN A 192 10.30 -13.26 -5.47
CA ASN A 192 11.29 -12.16 -5.59
C ASN A 192 12.57 -12.45 -6.38
N GLU A 193 12.75 -13.66 -6.90
CA GLU A 193 13.94 -14.04 -7.65
C GLU A 193 13.62 -14.17 -9.15
N ILE A 194 14.55 -13.72 -9.99
CA ILE A 194 14.52 -13.97 -11.43
C ILE A 194 14.59 -15.48 -11.68
N ASN A 195 13.57 -16.01 -12.36
CA ASN A 195 13.42 -17.43 -12.68
C ASN A 195 12.76 -17.56 -14.04
N GLY A 196 12.76 -18.76 -14.65
CA GLY A 196 12.09 -18.96 -15.94
C GLY A 196 12.82 -18.28 -17.09
N TYR A 197 12.10 -17.89 -18.14
CA TYR A 197 12.70 -17.25 -19.32
C TYR A 197 12.70 -15.72 -19.20
N GLY A 198 13.78 -15.08 -19.66
CA GLY A 198 13.84 -13.63 -19.69
C GLY A 198 15.01 -13.05 -20.48
N VAL A 199 15.04 -11.72 -20.51
CA VAL A 199 16.11 -10.91 -21.11
C VAL A 199 16.70 -10.02 -20.04
N TYR A 200 18.00 -10.15 -19.80
CA TYR A 200 18.78 -9.29 -18.91
C TYR A 200 19.74 -8.44 -19.72
N THR A 201 19.66 -7.13 -19.57
CA THR A 201 20.58 -6.14 -20.14
C THR A 201 21.51 -5.62 -19.05
N TYR A 202 22.81 -5.75 -19.27
CA TYR A 202 23.85 -5.31 -18.36
C TYR A 202 24.16 -3.81 -18.56
N PRO A 203 24.75 -3.13 -17.55
CA PRO A 203 25.08 -1.70 -17.67
C PRO A 203 26.08 -1.37 -18.77
N ASP A 204 26.91 -2.34 -19.19
CA ASP A 204 27.88 -2.20 -20.27
C ASP A 204 27.25 -2.34 -21.68
N GLY A 205 25.95 -2.60 -21.77
CA GLY A 205 25.22 -2.84 -23.01
C GLY A 205 25.22 -4.30 -23.48
N SER A 206 25.92 -5.21 -22.79
CA SER A 206 25.77 -6.64 -23.01
C SER A 206 24.34 -7.09 -22.68
N SER A 207 23.88 -8.20 -23.25
CA SER A 207 22.57 -8.78 -22.94
C SER A 207 22.60 -10.30 -22.92
N TYR A 208 21.83 -10.91 -22.02
CA TYR A 208 21.55 -12.34 -22.03
C TYR A 208 20.05 -12.57 -22.23
N GLN A 209 19.70 -13.45 -23.16
CA GLN A 209 18.34 -13.93 -23.39
C GLN A 209 18.32 -15.45 -23.22
N GLY A 210 17.55 -15.95 -22.27
CA GLY A 210 17.53 -17.38 -21.97
C GLY A 210 16.85 -17.72 -20.66
N GLN A 211 17.11 -18.92 -20.15
CA GLN A 211 16.54 -19.40 -18.90
C GLN A 211 17.36 -18.92 -17.68
N PHE A 212 16.67 -18.71 -16.58
CA PHE A 212 17.22 -18.33 -15.29
C PHE A 212 16.72 -19.27 -14.20
N LEU A 213 17.57 -19.49 -13.21
CA LEU A 213 17.23 -20.19 -11.98
C LEU A 213 17.90 -19.46 -10.82
N ASN A 214 17.09 -18.96 -9.88
CA ASN A 214 17.53 -18.21 -8.70
C ASN A 214 18.51 -17.08 -9.04
N GLY A 215 18.14 -16.26 -10.04
CA GLY A 215 18.93 -15.12 -10.49
C GLY A 215 20.15 -15.44 -11.36
N LYS A 216 20.42 -16.72 -11.65
CA LYS A 216 21.58 -17.13 -12.45
C LYS A 216 21.17 -17.65 -13.81
N ARG A 217 21.98 -17.38 -14.83
CA ARG A 217 21.81 -17.96 -16.16
C ARG A 217 21.86 -19.48 -16.06
N ASN A 218 20.85 -20.13 -16.62
CA ASN A 218 20.66 -21.57 -16.58
C ASN A 218 20.07 -22.06 -17.91
N GLY A 219 20.12 -23.37 -18.16
CA GLY A 219 19.60 -23.99 -19.38
C GLY A 219 20.07 -23.32 -20.68
N HIS A 220 19.20 -23.26 -21.69
CA HIS A 220 19.56 -22.68 -22.97
C HIS A 220 19.45 -21.15 -22.97
N GLY A 221 20.46 -20.48 -23.53
CA GLY A 221 20.42 -19.03 -23.74
C GLY A 221 21.53 -18.49 -24.64
N CYS A 222 21.38 -17.23 -25.04
CA CYS A 222 22.27 -16.45 -25.89
C CYS A 222 22.79 -15.25 -25.08
N LEU A 223 24.11 -15.11 -24.96
CA LEU A 223 24.78 -13.92 -24.45
C LEU A 223 25.37 -13.13 -25.63
N ILE A 224 24.97 -11.87 -25.77
CA ILE A 224 25.57 -10.88 -26.67
C ILE A 224 26.38 -9.93 -25.80
N ARG A 225 27.68 -9.84 -26.03
CA ARG A 225 28.57 -8.90 -25.33
C ARG A 225 28.52 -7.51 -25.96
N TYR A 226 28.97 -6.50 -25.23
CA TYR A 226 29.06 -5.11 -25.73
C TYR A 226 29.85 -4.94 -27.03
N ASP A 227 30.78 -5.86 -27.32
CA ASP A 227 31.61 -5.90 -28.53
C ASP A 227 30.94 -6.63 -29.71
N GLY A 228 29.70 -7.10 -29.53
CA GLY A 228 28.94 -7.88 -30.50
C GLY A 228 29.29 -9.37 -30.53
N TYR A 229 30.20 -9.85 -29.67
CA TYR A 229 30.48 -11.27 -29.56
C TYR A 229 29.26 -12.01 -29.00
N GLU A 230 28.80 -13.01 -29.75
CA GLU A 230 27.66 -13.84 -29.38
C GLU A 230 28.11 -15.23 -28.93
N VAL A 231 27.54 -15.73 -27.83
CA VAL A 231 27.67 -17.11 -27.39
C VAL A 231 26.33 -17.69 -26.99
N SER A 232 25.92 -18.73 -27.72
CA SER A 232 24.63 -19.41 -27.58
C SER A 232 24.85 -20.88 -27.21
N GLY A 233 24.10 -21.41 -26.25
CA GLY A 233 24.21 -22.79 -25.80
C GLY A 233 23.73 -23.02 -24.38
N GLU A 234 24.29 -24.02 -23.70
CA GLU A 234 23.90 -24.43 -22.35
C GLU A 234 24.62 -23.62 -21.26
N TRP A 235 23.87 -23.25 -20.23
CA TRP A 235 24.33 -22.47 -19.09
C TRP A 235 24.00 -23.21 -17.78
N LYS A 236 24.93 -23.21 -16.83
CA LYS A 236 24.67 -23.72 -15.48
C LYS A 236 25.34 -22.84 -14.44
N GLY A 237 24.52 -22.06 -13.73
CA GLY A 237 24.99 -21.16 -12.68
C GLY A 237 25.99 -20.14 -13.21
N ASP A 238 25.60 -19.42 -14.28
CA ASP A 238 26.39 -18.39 -14.97
C ASP A 238 27.62 -18.89 -15.74
N LYS A 239 27.85 -20.20 -15.81
CA LYS A 239 28.93 -20.80 -16.61
C LYS A 239 28.38 -21.35 -17.91
N PHE A 240 29.01 -20.99 -19.03
CA PHE A 240 28.71 -21.52 -20.35
C PHE A 240 29.34 -22.91 -20.55
N TYR A 241 28.58 -23.84 -21.10
CA TYR A 241 29.02 -25.18 -21.46
C TYR A 241 28.93 -25.35 -22.97
N LYS A 242 30.09 -25.51 -23.60
CA LYS A 242 30.18 -25.86 -25.01
C LYS A 242 30.01 -27.37 -25.13
N ASN A 243 28.98 -27.81 -25.84
CA ASN A 243 28.88 -29.20 -26.29
C ASN A 243 30.01 -29.54 -27.27
#